data_AF-A0A936B4A8-F1
#
_entry.id   AF-A0A936B4A8-F1
#
_cell.length_a   1.000
_cell.length_b   1.000
_cell.length_c   1.000
_cell.angle_alpha   90.00
_cell.angle_beta   90.00
_cell.angle_gamma   90.00
#
_symmetry.space_group_name_H-M   'P 1'
#
loop_
_entity.id
_entity.type
_entity.pdbx_description
1 polymer ?
#
loop_
_entity_poly.entity_id
_entity_poly.type
_entity_poly.pdbx_seq_one_letter_code
_entity_poly.pdbx_strand_id
1 'polypeptide(L)'
;MRFLRTLASEIATLLLAFVLALIIWTAAVEANDPTVSKSLELVVEQRGLLPAEGEVALSEDSVRITIEGPTSVLRPLTSEDFAAYVDLSLISFGESEVPIEIEYTAARVEIAFQEPRTMIAVAEAIIDREIPVVVQVRGDVARGHSIGEPVSDPPMILISGPATRVNQIVDAQVNIFLDGPREDLVQVRRPVFQNRDGRVAGVSGLTISTEEVLVTIPVREVEGVAEKPVIVDWSGSPAIGYRLLNVTVEPNSQLVSGAPAVLAAVRSIRTEPVDIAGLDESFSMPVALALPEGVQLEEVQPVVVTFEIEPIFSTTVIRRVPEFRALGEGLEAAVDPSQVTVTLFGPLPLLDSIIEDDVTVTLDLVNLVTGTYSIAPIVTVLANDVEVRSYQPELMRVTITEIITPELESETETVNPVSSFSYRHRPPERFVLGLPAVSVSLLSSWKNEMAGHISQTIPVVGMVQKPILAPRY
;
A
#
# COMPACT_ATOMS: atom_id res chain seq x y z
N MET A 1 113.82 74.45 5.11
CA MET A 1 112.79 73.98 6.07
C MET A 1 111.42 74.64 5.91
N ARG A 2 111.25 75.95 5.61
CA ARG A 2 109.90 76.55 5.40
C ARG A 2 109.05 75.80 4.35
N PHE A 3 109.64 75.45 3.20
CA PHE A 3 108.94 74.79 2.08
C PHE A 3 108.31 73.43 2.41
N LEU A 4 108.94 72.62 3.27
CA LEU A 4 108.40 71.32 3.71
C LEU A 4 107.21 71.48 4.65
N ARG A 5 107.19 72.57 5.44
CA ARG A 5 106.14 72.86 6.42
C ARG A 5 104.88 73.43 5.75
N THR A 6 105.04 74.19 4.66
CA THR A 6 103.93 74.59 3.78
C THR A 6 103.40 73.42 2.97
N LEU A 7 104.27 72.56 2.42
CA LEU A 7 103.82 71.37 1.68
C LEU A 7 102.97 70.43 2.54
N ALA A 8 103.37 70.23 3.80
CA ALA A 8 102.61 69.42 4.75
C ALA A 8 101.23 70.01 5.12
N SER A 9 101.09 71.35 5.19
CA SER A 9 99.78 71.98 5.44
C SER A 9 98.85 71.88 4.23
N GLU A 10 99.37 72.06 3.00
CA GLU A 10 98.56 71.92 1.77
C GLU A 10 98.10 70.46 1.54
N ILE A 11 98.92 69.47 1.89
CA ILE A 11 98.52 68.05 1.83
C ILE A 11 97.47 67.73 2.90
N ALA A 12 97.58 68.31 4.11
CA ALA A 12 96.61 68.09 5.18
C ALA A 12 95.24 68.71 4.88
N THR A 13 95.19 69.91 4.30
CA THR A 13 93.93 70.53 3.84
C THR A 13 93.32 69.77 2.68
N LEU A 14 94.13 69.26 1.74
CA LEU A 14 93.66 68.43 0.63
C LEU A 14 93.07 67.09 1.12
N LEU A 15 93.71 66.42 2.08
CA LEU A 15 93.17 65.18 2.69
C LEU A 15 91.87 65.45 3.46
N LEU A 16 91.80 66.53 4.24
CA LEU A 16 90.57 66.91 4.95
C LEU A 16 89.43 67.22 3.97
N ALA A 17 89.71 67.96 2.89
CA ALA A 17 88.74 68.25 1.84
C ALA A 17 88.28 66.97 1.12
N PHE A 18 89.19 66.02 0.86
CA PHE A 18 88.84 64.73 0.27
C PHE A 18 87.94 63.88 1.18
N VAL A 19 88.24 63.82 2.49
CA VAL A 19 87.39 63.09 3.46
C VAL A 19 86.02 63.77 3.61
N LEU A 20 85.95 65.09 3.68
CA LEU A 20 84.68 65.82 3.70
C LEU A 20 83.88 65.63 2.40
N ALA A 21 84.53 65.69 1.24
CA ALA A 21 83.91 65.42 -0.04
C ALA A 21 83.38 63.99 -0.12
N LEU A 22 84.11 63.00 0.41
CA LEU A 22 83.67 61.61 0.48
C LEU A 22 82.44 61.45 1.37
N ILE A 23 82.44 62.06 2.57
CA ILE A 23 81.30 62.02 3.51
C ILE A 23 80.06 62.68 2.88
N ILE A 24 80.20 63.89 2.33
CA ILE A 24 79.11 64.62 1.68
C ILE A 24 78.60 63.84 0.47
N TRP A 25 79.49 63.23 -0.32
CA TRP A 25 79.12 62.39 -1.45
C TRP A 25 78.34 61.14 -0.99
N THR A 26 78.81 60.41 0.04
CA THR A 26 78.06 59.26 0.57
C THR A 26 76.69 59.67 1.13
N ALA A 27 76.59 60.80 1.84
CA ALA A 27 75.33 61.30 2.38
C ALA A 27 74.37 61.81 1.28
N ALA A 28 74.90 62.40 0.21
CA ALA A 28 74.11 62.83 -0.95
C ALA A 28 73.65 61.64 -1.81
N VAL A 29 74.45 60.58 -1.91
CA VAL A 29 74.06 59.32 -2.55
C VAL A 29 72.92 58.66 -1.77
N GLU A 30 73.05 58.51 -0.45
CA GLU A 30 71.98 57.96 0.41
C GLU A 30 70.72 58.85 0.39
N ALA A 31 70.86 60.18 0.36
CA ALA A 31 69.71 61.07 0.25
C ALA A 31 69.00 61.02 -1.12
N ASN A 32 69.70 60.59 -2.18
CA ASN A 32 69.16 60.51 -3.54
C ASN A 32 68.54 59.13 -3.85
N ASP A 33 69.03 58.06 -3.22
CA ASP A 33 68.48 56.72 -3.34
C ASP A 33 68.48 56.01 -1.97
N PRO A 34 67.65 56.46 -1.02
CA PRO A 34 67.68 55.97 0.35
C PRO A 34 67.24 54.51 0.41
N THR A 35 67.86 53.79 1.36
CA THR A 35 67.42 52.45 1.74
C THR A 35 66.04 52.54 2.39
N VAL A 36 65.05 51.87 1.81
CA VAL A 36 63.67 51.82 2.31
C VAL A 36 63.23 50.37 2.51
N SER A 37 62.19 50.17 3.32
CA SER A 37 61.55 48.86 3.54
C SER A 37 60.23 48.78 2.78
N LYS A 38 59.92 47.61 2.20
CA LYS A 38 58.65 47.32 1.53
C LYS A 38 58.16 45.94 1.96
N SER A 39 56.90 45.84 2.39
CA SER A 39 56.29 44.54 2.69
C SER A 39 55.53 44.00 1.48
N LEU A 40 55.67 42.70 1.25
CA LEU A 40 54.98 41.93 0.23
C LEU A 40 54.36 40.69 0.88
N GLU A 41 53.26 40.20 0.31
CA GLU A 41 52.63 38.95 0.69
C GLU A 41 52.75 37.99 -0.51
N LEU A 42 53.29 36.80 -0.26
CA LEU A 42 53.60 35.80 -1.28
C LEU A 42 52.75 34.56 -1.02
N VAL A 43 52.20 33.95 -2.06
CA VAL A 43 51.59 32.62 -1.96
C VAL A 43 52.71 31.58 -1.90
N VAL A 44 52.62 30.62 -0.97
CA VAL A 44 53.64 29.60 -0.79
C VAL A 44 53.42 28.44 -1.78
N GLU A 45 54.38 28.23 -2.68
CA GLU A 45 54.36 27.09 -3.61
C GLU A 45 54.84 25.79 -2.93
N GLN A 46 54.21 24.68 -3.30
CA GLN A 46 54.69 23.34 -2.95
C GLN A 46 55.69 22.88 -4.02
N ARG A 47 56.95 22.62 -3.64
CA ARG A 47 58.00 22.11 -4.53
C ARG A 47 58.53 20.77 -4.03
N GLY A 48 59.09 19.98 -4.94
CA GLY A 48 59.51 18.61 -4.67
C GLY A 48 58.38 17.59 -4.92
N LEU A 49 58.79 16.33 -5.09
CA LEU A 49 57.87 15.20 -5.24
C LEU A 49 57.71 14.54 -3.87
N LEU A 50 56.48 14.56 -3.35
CA LEU A 50 56.02 13.51 -2.44
C LEU A 50 56.20 12.14 -3.09
N PRO A 51 56.33 11.05 -2.31
CA PRO A 51 56.06 9.71 -2.82
C PRO A 51 54.73 9.72 -3.58
N ALA A 52 54.63 9.00 -4.70
CA ALA A 52 53.57 9.17 -5.73
C ALA A 52 52.11 8.91 -5.28
N GLU A 53 51.90 8.68 -3.99
CA GLU A 53 50.69 8.23 -3.30
C GLU A 53 50.54 9.04 -1.99
N GLY A 54 50.67 10.37 -2.03
CA GLY A 54 50.58 11.24 -0.85
C GLY A 54 49.95 12.61 -1.12
N GLU A 55 49.18 13.11 -0.16
CA GLU A 55 48.55 14.45 -0.16
C GLU A 55 49.14 15.30 0.97
N VAL A 56 49.42 16.58 0.71
CA VAL A 56 49.91 17.53 1.73
C VAL A 56 48.96 18.71 1.89
N ALA A 57 48.51 18.91 3.12
CA ALA A 57 47.87 20.14 3.55
C ALA A 57 48.90 21.04 4.24
N LEU A 58 48.90 22.34 3.90
CA LEU A 58 49.68 23.36 4.59
C LEU A 58 48.80 24.09 5.62
N SER A 59 49.38 24.51 6.75
CA SER A 59 48.64 25.27 7.78
C SER A 59 48.24 26.68 7.33
N GLU A 60 49.02 27.27 6.43
CA GLU A 60 48.86 28.61 5.88
C GLU A 60 49.19 28.56 4.38
N ASP A 61 48.65 29.47 3.57
CA ASP A 61 48.86 29.54 2.11
C ASP A 61 49.66 30.78 1.68
N SER A 62 49.85 31.76 2.57
CA SER A 62 50.68 32.95 2.33
C SER A 62 51.80 33.14 3.35
N VAL A 63 52.86 33.85 2.95
CA VAL A 63 53.93 34.32 3.82
C VAL A 63 54.14 35.82 3.61
N ARG A 64 54.34 36.56 4.69
CA ARG A 64 54.67 37.99 4.63
C ARG A 64 56.18 38.18 4.70
N ILE A 65 56.71 38.91 3.73
CA ILE A 65 58.12 39.29 3.69
C ILE A 65 58.24 40.82 3.74
N THR A 66 59.30 41.32 4.38
CA THR A 66 59.72 42.73 4.30
C THR A 66 61.11 42.78 3.72
N ILE A 67 61.21 43.40 2.55
CA ILE A 67 62.45 43.57 1.79
C ILE A 67 63.02 44.98 2.01
N GLU A 68 64.33 45.06 2.15
CA GLU A 68 65.09 46.31 2.29
C GLU A 68 66.09 46.46 1.14
N GLY A 69 66.31 47.70 0.73
CA GLY A 69 67.20 48.04 -0.39
C GLY A 69 66.97 49.46 -0.91
N PRO A 70 67.77 49.90 -1.90
CA PRO A 70 67.64 51.24 -2.47
C PRO A 70 66.26 51.44 -3.12
N THR A 71 65.69 52.63 -2.94
CA THR A 71 64.38 53.00 -3.49
C THR A 71 64.27 52.74 -5.01
N SER A 72 65.35 52.95 -5.76
CA SER A 72 65.42 52.70 -7.21
C SER A 72 65.25 51.22 -7.58
N VAL A 73 65.63 50.30 -6.69
CA VAL A 73 65.53 48.84 -6.87
C VAL A 73 64.21 48.30 -6.33
N LEU A 74 63.75 48.76 -5.17
CA LEU A 74 62.51 48.26 -4.54
C LEU A 74 61.21 48.77 -5.17
N ARG A 75 61.25 49.91 -5.85
CA ARG A 75 60.07 50.51 -6.49
C ARG A 75 59.46 49.64 -7.60
N PRO A 76 60.23 49.10 -8.58
CA PRO A 76 59.68 48.24 -9.63
C PRO A 76 59.29 46.84 -9.16
N LEU A 77 59.92 46.29 -8.10
CA LEU A 77 59.69 44.91 -7.66
C LEU A 77 58.27 44.70 -7.12
N THR A 78 57.69 43.55 -7.42
CA THR A 78 56.33 43.12 -7.05
C THR A 78 56.40 41.76 -6.34
N SER A 79 55.25 41.21 -5.93
CA SER A 79 55.17 39.84 -5.40
C SER A 79 55.55 38.78 -6.44
N GLU A 80 55.43 39.06 -7.74
CA GLU A 80 55.77 38.11 -8.82
C GLU A 80 57.30 37.93 -8.99
N ASP A 81 58.11 38.86 -8.46
CA ASP A 81 59.58 38.80 -8.53
C ASP A 81 60.22 37.91 -7.44
N PHE A 82 59.40 37.30 -6.56
CA PHE A 82 59.80 36.44 -5.45
C PHE A 82 58.98 35.15 -5.47
N ALA A 83 59.64 34.00 -5.42
CA ALA A 83 58.98 32.71 -5.25
C ALA A 83 59.19 32.22 -3.81
N ALA A 84 58.13 32.23 -3.00
CA ALA A 84 58.11 31.54 -1.71
C ALA A 84 57.74 30.07 -1.95
N TYR A 85 58.50 29.13 -1.40
CA TYR A 85 58.20 27.71 -1.53
C TYR A 85 58.62 26.89 -0.30
N VAL A 86 58.07 25.68 -0.24
CA VAL A 86 58.45 24.62 0.70
C VAL A 86 58.96 23.42 -0.10
N ASP A 87 60.08 22.84 0.32
CA ASP A 87 60.59 21.57 -0.22
C ASP A 87 59.94 20.37 0.50
N LEU A 88 59.11 19.63 -0.24
CA LEU A 88 58.39 18.44 0.20
C LEU A 88 59.16 17.12 -0.05
N SER A 89 60.40 17.17 -0.53
CA SER A 89 61.20 15.96 -0.82
C SER A 89 61.73 15.24 0.43
N LEU A 90 61.74 15.91 1.58
CA LEU A 90 62.32 15.41 2.84
C LEU A 90 61.30 15.22 3.99
N ILE A 91 60.01 15.51 3.75
CA ILE A 91 58.96 15.34 4.77
C ILE A 91 58.57 13.86 4.93
N SER A 92 58.18 13.51 6.16
CA SER A 92 57.60 12.20 6.49
C SER A 92 56.08 12.32 6.66
N PHE A 93 55.36 11.21 6.51
CA PHE A 93 53.92 11.19 6.79
C PHE A 93 53.63 11.57 8.25
N GLY A 94 52.59 12.39 8.45
CA GLY A 94 52.26 13.05 9.72
C GLY A 94 52.47 14.56 9.65
N GLU A 95 52.49 15.21 10.83
CA GLU A 95 52.78 16.63 10.97
C GLU A 95 54.30 16.86 10.96
N SER A 96 54.78 17.75 10.08
CA SER A 96 56.18 18.17 10.00
C SER A 96 56.27 19.69 9.95
N GLU A 97 57.14 20.28 10.77
CA GLU A 97 57.49 21.70 10.66
C GLU A 97 58.52 21.87 9.53
N VAL A 98 58.20 22.71 8.56
CA VAL A 98 59.01 22.93 7.35
C VAL A 98 59.39 24.40 7.19
N PRO A 99 60.64 24.71 6.80
CA PRO A 99 61.06 26.09 6.53
C PRO A 99 60.45 26.60 5.22
N ILE A 100 60.12 27.89 5.19
CA ILE A 100 59.70 28.57 3.95
C ILE A 100 60.94 29.23 3.32
N GLU A 101 61.32 28.75 2.14
CA GLU A 101 62.42 29.31 1.36
C GLU A 101 61.90 30.37 0.38
N ILE A 102 62.71 31.41 0.13
CA ILE A 102 62.35 32.53 -0.74
C ILE A 102 63.43 32.68 -1.81
N GLU A 103 63.09 32.38 -3.05
CA GLU A 103 63.96 32.53 -4.22
C GLU A 103 63.68 33.86 -4.93
N TYR A 104 64.74 34.64 -5.16
CA TYR A 104 64.67 35.93 -5.83
C TYR A 104 65.96 36.23 -6.59
N THR A 105 65.84 36.93 -7.73
CA THR A 105 66.98 37.26 -8.62
C THR A 105 67.46 38.72 -8.46
N ALA A 106 66.77 39.52 -7.64
CA ALA A 106 67.06 40.95 -7.48
C ALA A 106 68.36 41.22 -6.70
N ALA A 107 69.36 41.79 -7.38
CA ALA A 107 70.61 42.20 -6.75
C ALA A 107 70.46 43.49 -5.92
N ARG A 108 71.09 43.52 -4.74
CA ARG A 108 71.01 44.61 -3.73
C ARG A 108 69.64 44.73 -3.05
N VAL A 109 69.01 43.59 -2.78
CA VAL A 109 67.80 43.45 -1.96
C VAL A 109 68.08 42.41 -0.87
N GLU A 110 67.74 42.74 0.38
CA GLU A 110 67.84 41.85 1.54
C GLU A 110 66.47 41.64 2.18
N ILE A 111 66.22 40.44 2.72
CA ILE A 111 64.98 40.12 3.43
C ILE A 111 65.19 40.45 4.91
N ALA A 112 64.71 41.63 5.33
CA ALA A 112 64.84 42.10 6.70
C ALA A 112 63.91 41.37 7.67
N PHE A 113 62.71 40.97 7.22
CA PHE A 113 61.75 40.24 8.02
C PHE A 113 60.94 39.24 7.18
N GLN A 114 60.54 38.13 7.80
CA GLN A 114 59.75 37.06 7.22
C GLN A 114 58.87 36.47 8.32
N GLU A 115 57.57 36.39 8.10
CA GLU A 115 56.59 35.85 9.04
C GLU A 115 55.45 35.12 8.29
N PRO A 116 55.22 33.82 8.57
CA PRO A 116 56.05 32.95 9.40
C PRO A 116 57.38 32.55 8.70
N ARG A 117 58.34 32.02 9.47
CA ARG A 117 59.59 31.43 8.92
C ARG A 117 59.49 29.93 8.66
N THR A 118 58.62 29.28 9.41
CA THR A 118 58.31 27.85 9.35
C THR A 118 56.79 27.69 9.36
N MET A 119 56.30 26.63 8.74
CA MET A 119 54.88 26.30 8.71
C MET A 119 54.67 24.80 8.95
N ILE A 120 53.45 24.41 9.30
CA ILE A 120 53.12 23.00 9.52
C ILE A 120 52.63 22.43 8.20
N ALA A 121 53.36 21.44 7.67
CA ALA A 121 52.91 20.58 6.59
C ALA A 121 52.36 19.28 7.20
N VAL A 122 51.13 18.93 6.85
CA VAL A 122 50.49 17.66 7.23
C VAL A 122 50.46 16.77 6.01
N ALA A 123 51.29 15.72 6.02
CA ALA A 123 51.43 14.79 4.92
C ALA A 123 50.66 13.50 5.22
N GLU A 124 49.61 13.21 4.48
CA GLU A 124 48.88 11.93 4.58
C GLU A 124 49.24 11.01 3.42
N ALA A 125 49.47 9.73 3.73
CA ALA A 125 49.56 8.69 2.71
C ALA A 125 48.18 8.47 2.09
N ILE A 126 48.12 8.41 0.75
CA ILE A 126 47.00 7.79 0.04
C ILE A 126 47.18 6.28 0.18
N ILE A 127 46.15 5.60 0.67
CA ILE A 127 46.16 4.14 0.82
C ILE A 127 44.98 3.52 0.11
N ASP A 128 45.23 2.34 -0.45
CA ASP A 128 44.23 1.47 -1.04
C ASP A 128 43.83 0.41 -0.01
N ARG A 129 42.53 0.20 0.18
CA ARG A 129 42.00 -0.80 1.12
C ARG A 129 40.75 -1.48 0.59
N GLU A 130 40.74 -2.81 0.65
CA GLU A 130 39.56 -3.63 0.42
C GLU A 130 38.64 -3.58 1.65
N ILE A 131 37.39 -3.18 1.45
CA ILE A 131 36.34 -3.09 2.46
C ILE A 131 35.28 -4.17 2.18
N PRO A 132 34.95 -5.05 3.15
CA PRO A 132 33.98 -6.12 2.95
C PRO A 132 32.56 -5.59 2.77
N VAL A 133 31.81 -6.19 1.85
CA VAL A 133 30.38 -5.94 1.71
C VAL A 133 29.61 -6.82 2.69
N VAL A 134 28.78 -6.19 3.53
CA VAL A 134 27.93 -6.88 4.52
C VAL A 134 26.47 -6.71 4.12
N VAL A 135 25.82 -7.83 3.77
CA VAL A 135 24.39 -7.84 3.42
C VAL A 135 23.54 -7.99 4.69
N GLN A 136 22.75 -6.97 5.01
CA GLN A 136 21.68 -7.06 6.01
C GLN A 136 20.35 -7.39 5.32
N VAL A 137 19.80 -8.56 5.64
CA VAL A 137 18.48 -9.00 5.16
C VAL A 137 17.43 -8.70 6.24
N ARG A 138 16.26 -8.18 5.84
CA ARG A 138 15.11 -7.94 6.72
C ARG A 138 13.81 -8.40 6.07
N GLY A 139 12.87 -8.88 6.89
CA GLY A 139 11.64 -9.51 6.41
C GLY A 139 11.84 -11.00 6.12
N ASP A 140 10.75 -11.65 5.71
CA ASP A 140 10.64 -13.11 5.62
C ASP A 140 10.46 -13.58 4.16
N VAL A 141 10.78 -14.85 3.91
CA VAL A 141 10.46 -15.57 2.66
C VAL A 141 9.04 -16.12 2.71
N ALA A 142 8.54 -16.62 1.56
CA ALA A 142 7.26 -17.31 1.53
C ALA A 142 7.22 -18.52 2.47
N ARG A 143 6.03 -18.87 2.98
CA ARG A 143 5.84 -20.07 3.80
C ARG A 143 6.35 -21.31 3.06
N GLY A 144 7.00 -22.22 3.80
CA GLY A 144 7.65 -23.40 3.23
C GLY A 144 8.94 -23.13 2.46
N HIS A 145 9.47 -21.91 2.49
CA HIS A 145 10.78 -21.56 1.91
C HIS A 145 11.77 -21.15 3.00
N SER A 146 13.05 -21.18 2.65
CA SER A 146 14.18 -20.81 3.52
C SER A 146 15.18 -19.95 2.76
N ILE A 147 15.86 -19.07 3.49
CA ILE A 147 16.92 -18.19 2.99
C ILE A 147 18.25 -18.94 3.06
N GLY A 148 18.97 -19.05 1.95
CA GLY A 148 20.38 -19.47 1.94
C GLY A 148 21.34 -18.30 2.19
N GLU A 149 22.64 -18.58 2.21
CA GLU A 149 23.66 -17.55 2.45
C GLU A 149 23.63 -16.45 1.35
N PRO A 150 23.44 -15.16 1.71
CA PRO A 150 23.46 -14.07 0.74
C PRO A 150 24.84 -13.88 0.11
N VAL A 151 24.86 -13.68 -1.22
CA VAL A 151 26.10 -13.46 -1.98
C VAL A 151 26.11 -12.05 -2.57
N SER A 152 27.22 -11.33 -2.40
CA SER A 152 27.48 -10.03 -3.01
C SER A 152 28.55 -10.14 -4.11
N ASP A 153 28.32 -9.44 -5.23
CA ASP A 153 29.27 -9.26 -6.32
C ASP A 153 29.45 -7.76 -6.61
N PRO A 154 30.63 -7.17 -6.33
CA PRO A 154 31.80 -7.79 -5.71
C PRO A 154 31.62 -8.03 -4.19
N PRO A 155 32.34 -8.99 -3.59
CA PRO A 155 32.31 -9.24 -2.14
C PRO A 155 33.14 -8.22 -1.32
N MET A 156 34.07 -7.53 -1.98
CA MET A 156 34.95 -6.50 -1.42
C MET A 156 34.92 -5.28 -2.34
N ILE A 157 34.98 -4.08 -1.78
CA ILE A 157 35.09 -2.82 -2.53
C ILE A 157 36.44 -2.19 -2.23
N LEU A 158 37.19 -1.85 -3.27
CA LEU A 158 38.46 -1.16 -3.13
C LEU A 158 38.19 0.34 -2.95
N ILE A 159 38.71 0.91 -1.86
CA ILE A 159 38.65 2.34 -1.56
C ILE A 159 40.07 2.88 -1.52
N SER A 160 40.32 3.95 -2.26
CA SER A 160 41.58 4.68 -2.32
C SER A 160 41.38 6.11 -1.81
N GLY A 161 42.32 6.62 -1.01
CA GLY A 161 42.25 7.99 -0.48
C GLY A 161 43.10 8.20 0.79
N PRO A 162 43.00 9.37 1.44
CA PRO A 162 43.84 9.70 2.59
C PRO A 162 43.66 8.72 3.76
N ALA A 163 44.77 8.24 4.31
CA ALA A 163 44.82 7.17 5.31
C ALA A 163 43.91 7.43 6.51
N THR A 164 43.80 8.68 6.98
CA THR A 164 42.94 9.03 8.11
C THR A 164 41.46 8.79 7.83
N ARG A 165 41.02 8.93 6.58
CA ARG A 165 39.62 8.67 6.16
C ARG A 165 39.39 7.18 5.87
N VAL A 166 40.28 6.55 5.10
CA VAL A 166 40.15 5.11 4.74
C VAL A 166 40.21 4.19 5.96
N ASN A 167 40.98 4.55 7.00
CA ASN A 167 41.05 3.78 8.25
C ASN A 167 39.82 3.92 9.16
N GLN A 168 38.96 4.92 8.94
CA GLN A 168 37.69 5.05 9.67
C GLN A 168 36.65 4.06 9.16
N ILE A 169 36.69 3.69 7.87
CA ILE A 169 35.75 2.75 7.25
C ILE A 169 36.03 1.31 7.70
N VAL A 170 34.97 0.56 7.98
CA VAL A 170 35.03 -0.85 8.44
C VAL A 170 34.40 -1.78 7.42
N ASP A 171 33.16 -1.51 7.01
CA ASP A 171 32.38 -2.32 6.10
C ASP A 171 31.50 -1.47 5.17
N ALA A 172 31.04 -2.10 4.09
CA ALA A 172 30.12 -1.55 3.11
C ALA A 172 28.75 -2.26 3.24
N GLN A 173 27.80 -1.63 3.94
CA GLN A 173 26.55 -2.28 4.28
C GLN A 173 25.50 -2.15 3.18
N VAL A 174 24.89 -3.27 2.80
CA VAL A 174 23.76 -3.32 1.84
C VAL A 174 22.52 -3.84 2.57
N ASN A 175 21.44 -3.05 2.58
CA ASN A 175 20.16 -3.46 3.16
C ASN A 175 19.23 -4.02 2.08
N ILE A 176 18.76 -5.26 2.25
CA ILE A 176 17.76 -5.89 1.40
C ILE A 176 16.51 -6.20 2.22
N PHE A 177 15.34 -5.85 1.66
CA PHE A 177 14.04 -6.14 2.24
C PHE A 177 13.38 -7.28 1.44
N LEU A 178 12.92 -8.31 2.15
CA LEU A 178 12.15 -9.42 1.62
C LEU A 178 10.65 -9.18 1.88
N ASP A 179 9.84 -9.53 0.89
CA ASP A 179 8.37 -9.48 0.94
C ASP A 179 7.82 -10.81 0.41
N GLY A 180 8.08 -11.90 1.15
CA GLY A 180 7.63 -13.24 0.81
C GLY A 180 8.08 -13.81 -0.55
N PRO A 181 9.34 -13.63 -1.02
CA PRO A 181 9.77 -14.26 -2.27
C PRO A 181 9.77 -15.78 -2.17
N ARG A 182 9.49 -16.45 -3.30
CA ARG A 182 9.57 -17.90 -3.50
C ARG A 182 10.78 -18.34 -4.34
N GLU A 183 11.37 -17.41 -5.08
CA GLU A 183 12.53 -17.63 -5.96
C GLU A 183 13.72 -16.76 -5.52
N ASP A 184 14.91 -17.07 -6.02
CA ASP A 184 16.15 -16.32 -5.75
C ASP A 184 15.98 -14.83 -6.03
N LEU A 185 16.25 -13.99 -5.02
CA LEU A 185 16.10 -12.55 -5.13
C LEU A 185 17.43 -11.90 -5.56
N VAL A 186 17.44 -11.29 -6.73
CA VAL A 186 18.60 -10.56 -7.28
C VAL A 186 18.31 -9.07 -7.30
N GLN A 187 19.12 -8.25 -6.61
CA GLN A 187 18.97 -6.79 -6.56
C GLN A 187 20.32 -6.08 -6.66
N VAL A 188 20.37 -5.01 -7.46
CA VAL A 188 21.49 -4.06 -7.45
C VAL A 188 21.21 -2.97 -6.43
N ARG A 189 22.17 -2.70 -5.53
CA ARG A 189 22.06 -1.67 -4.49
C ARG A 189 23.35 -0.89 -4.32
N ARG A 190 23.22 0.37 -3.90
CA ARG A 190 24.35 1.21 -3.47
C ARG A 190 24.67 0.89 -2.01
N PRO A 191 25.91 0.50 -1.66
CA PRO A 191 26.30 0.23 -0.29
C PRO A 191 26.43 1.52 0.51
N VAL A 192 26.25 1.42 1.82
CA VAL A 192 26.46 2.49 2.79
C VAL A 192 27.66 2.14 3.65
N PHE A 193 28.74 2.89 3.51
CA PHE A 193 29.99 2.66 4.26
C PHE A 193 29.81 3.04 5.73
N GLN A 194 30.29 2.18 6.64
CA GLN A 194 30.16 2.38 8.07
C GLN A 194 31.53 2.53 8.75
N ASN A 195 31.54 3.31 9.83
CA ASN A 195 32.69 3.50 10.69
C ASN A 195 32.69 2.49 11.86
N ARG A 196 33.74 2.52 12.69
CA ARG A 196 33.88 1.66 13.88
C ARG A 196 32.76 1.80 14.93
N ASP A 197 32.00 2.89 14.90
CA ASP A 197 30.85 3.13 15.80
C ASP A 197 29.51 2.65 15.19
N GLY A 198 29.53 2.00 14.02
CA GLY A 198 28.32 1.63 13.26
C GLY A 198 27.57 2.82 12.66
N ARG A 199 28.24 3.96 12.49
CA ARG A 199 27.67 5.19 11.88
C ARG A 199 28.09 5.31 10.43
N VAL A 200 27.26 5.97 9.62
CA VAL A 200 27.57 6.24 8.21
C VAL A 200 28.85 7.08 8.10
N ALA A 201 29.85 6.55 7.40
CA ALA A 201 31.09 7.24 7.09
C ALA A 201 30.92 8.16 5.86
N GLY A 202 31.50 9.36 5.91
CA GLY A 202 31.55 10.24 4.76
C GLY A 202 32.60 9.77 3.75
N VAL A 203 32.20 9.57 2.49
CA VAL A 203 33.09 9.11 1.41
C VAL A 203 33.64 10.25 0.52
N SER A 204 33.42 11.51 0.91
CA SER A 204 33.91 12.68 0.17
C SER A 204 35.44 12.69 0.10
N GLY A 205 35.98 12.78 -1.12
CA GLY A 205 37.42 12.74 -1.37
C GLY A 205 38.04 11.33 -1.32
N LEU A 206 37.22 10.28 -1.46
CA LEU A 206 37.67 8.90 -1.66
C LEU A 206 37.33 8.45 -3.08
N THR A 207 38.20 7.66 -3.70
CA THR A 207 37.92 6.94 -4.95
C THR A 207 37.46 5.54 -4.61
N ILE A 208 36.31 5.13 -5.14
CA ILE A 208 35.65 3.84 -4.85
C ILE A 208 35.58 3.04 -6.16
N SER A 209 35.95 1.76 -6.13
CA SER A 209 35.99 0.92 -7.35
C SER A 209 34.61 0.59 -7.95
N THR A 210 33.55 0.59 -7.13
CA THR A 210 32.16 0.48 -7.61
C THR A 210 31.21 1.26 -6.71
N GLU A 211 30.24 1.94 -7.31
CA GLU A 211 29.13 2.58 -6.59
C GLU A 211 27.99 1.60 -6.26
N GLU A 212 27.92 0.47 -6.97
CA GLU A 212 26.79 -0.46 -6.93
C GLU A 212 27.28 -1.90 -6.78
N VAL A 213 26.53 -2.69 -6.01
CA VAL A 213 26.80 -4.10 -5.72
C VAL A 213 25.57 -4.91 -6.11
N LEU A 214 25.79 -6.01 -6.81
CA LEU A 214 24.78 -7.02 -7.09
C LEU A 214 24.66 -7.95 -5.88
N VAL A 215 23.49 -8.01 -5.26
CA VAL A 215 23.21 -8.96 -4.16
C VAL A 215 22.24 -10.02 -4.66
N THR A 216 22.62 -11.28 -4.45
CA THR A 216 21.79 -12.46 -4.72
C THR A 216 21.47 -13.13 -3.39
N ILE A 217 20.19 -13.24 -3.05
CA ILE A 217 19.70 -13.98 -1.90
C ILE A 217 19.05 -15.26 -2.42
N PRO A 218 19.69 -16.42 -2.25
CA PRO A 218 19.10 -17.68 -2.69
C PRO A 218 17.92 -18.07 -1.80
N VAL A 219 16.80 -18.47 -2.41
CA VAL A 219 15.57 -18.88 -1.73
C VAL A 219 15.25 -20.31 -2.15
N ARG A 220 15.05 -21.20 -1.17
CA ARG A 220 14.81 -22.63 -1.44
C ARG A 220 13.60 -23.15 -0.69
N GLU A 221 12.80 -23.98 -1.36
CA GLU A 221 11.78 -24.80 -0.70
C GLU A 221 12.42 -25.64 0.41
N VAL A 222 11.76 -25.71 1.56
CA VAL A 222 12.17 -26.53 2.70
C VAL A 222 11.76 -27.97 2.42
N GLU A 223 12.73 -28.89 2.32
CA GLU A 223 12.42 -30.29 2.04
C GLU A 223 11.47 -30.89 3.08
N GLY A 224 10.42 -31.56 2.60
CA GLY A 224 9.41 -32.18 3.46
C GLY A 224 8.39 -31.20 4.05
N VAL A 225 8.34 -29.96 3.59
CA VAL A 225 7.33 -28.95 3.95
C VAL A 225 6.68 -28.38 2.68
N ALA A 226 5.37 -28.20 2.67
CA ALA A 226 4.65 -27.61 1.53
C ALA A 226 3.42 -26.79 1.97
N GLU A 227 3.21 -25.65 1.31
CA GLU A 227 1.97 -24.87 1.45
C GLU A 227 0.86 -25.53 0.60
N LYS A 228 -0.29 -25.83 1.22
CA LYS A 228 -1.44 -26.46 0.55
C LYS A 228 -2.71 -25.64 0.73
N PRO A 229 -3.53 -25.44 -0.32
CA PRO A 229 -4.81 -24.76 -0.20
C PRO A 229 -5.78 -25.58 0.64
N VAL A 230 -6.56 -24.88 1.47
CA VAL A 230 -7.65 -25.46 2.25
C VAL A 230 -8.94 -25.37 1.43
N ILE A 231 -9.66 -26.48 1.31
CA ILE A 231 -10.97 -26.56 0.68
C ILE A 231 -12.00 -26.89 1.77
N VAL A 232 -13.03 -26.06 1.88
CA VAL A 232 -14.17 -26.33 2.77
C VAL A 232 -14.97 -27.50 2.21
N ASP A 233 -15.23 -28.50 3.05
CA ASP A 233 -16.21 -29.55 2.77
C ASP A 233 -17.49 -29.22 3.55
N TRP A 234 -18.64 -29.25 2.89
CA TRP A 234 -19.93 -28.91 3.52
C TRP A 234 -21.08 -29.75 2.96
N SER A 235 -22.14 -29.89 3.75
CA SER A 235 -23.32 -30.69 3.41
C SER A 235 -24.61 -29.97 3.81
N GLY A 236 -25.74 -30.45 3.30
CA GLY A 236 -27.05 -29.84 3.54
C GLY A 236 -27.37 -28.72 2.55
N SER A 237 -28.36 -27.90 2.90
CA SER A 237 -28.78 -26.72 2.13
C SER A 237 -29.44 -25.72 3.09
N PRO A 238 -29.32 -24.39 2.85
CA PRO A 238 -29.99 -23.37 3.65
C PRO A 238 -31.50 -23.57 3.79
N ALA A 239 -32.10 -22.83 4.72
CA ALA A 239 -33.55 -22.79 4.93
C ALA A 239 -34.32 -22.47 3.63
N ILE A 240 -35.59 -22.91 3.57
CA ILE A 240 -36.46 -22.61 2.42
C ILE A 240 -36.60 -21.09 2.29
N GLY A 241 -36.39 -20.58 1.08
CA GLY A 241 -36.37 -19.13 0.80
C GLY A 241 -35.02 -18.46 0.98
N TYR A 242 -33.97 -19.18 1.39
CA TYR A 242 -32.59 -18.69 1.50
C TYR A 242 -31.67 -19.37 0.48
N ARG A 243 -30.51 -18.73 0.22
CA ARG A 243 -29.44 -19.29 -0.61
C ARG A 243 -28.08 -19.05 0.02
N LEU A 244 -27.15 -19.96 -0.27
CA LEU A 244 -25.73 -19.77 0.04
C LEU A 244 -25.13 -18.85 -1.03
N LEU A 245 -24.68 -17.67 -0.61
CA LEU A 245 -24.05 -16.67 -1.48
C LEU A 245 -22.57 -17.00 -1.71
N ASN A 246 -21.85 -17.30 -0.63
CA ASN A 246 -20.39 -17.45 -0.63
C ASN A 246 -19.92 -18.35 0.53
N VAL A 247 -18.72 -18.92 0.37
CA VAL A 247 -18.01 -19.66 1.42
C VAL A 247 -16.55 -19.21 1.41
N THR A 248 -16.09 -18.66 2.53
CA THR A 248 -14.71 -18.21 2.70
C THR A 248 -14.02 -18.97 3.83
N VAL A 249 -12.70 -19.09 3.75
CA VAL A 249 -11.89 -19.82 4.73
C VAL A 249 -10.59 -19.08 4.98
N GLU A 250 -10.29 -18.83 6.26
CA GLU A 250 -9.14 -18.09 6.73
C GLU A 250 -8.37 -18.90 7.80
N PRO A 251 -7.07 -19.20 7.59
CA PRO A 251 -6.30 -18.98 6.37
C PRO A 251 -6.74 -19.90 5.21
N ASN A 252 -6.68 -19.40 3.99
CA ASN A 252 -7.04 -20.14 2.76
C ASN A 252 -6.05 -21.25 2.37
N SER A 253 -4.93 -21.34 3.09
CA SER A 253 -3.81 -22.24 2.82
C SER A 253 -3.01 -22.47 4.09
N GLN A 254 -2.56 -23.70 4.27
CA GLN A 254 -1.88 -24.17 5.47
C GLN A 254 -0.53 -24.80 5.14
N LEU A 255 0.41 -24.65 6.06
CA LEU A 255 1.74 -25.22 5.93
C LEU A 255 1.76 -26.63 6.54
N VAL A 256 2.09 -27.63 5.73
CA VAL A 256 2.12 -29.02 6.15
C VAL A 256 3.47 -29.67 5.91
N SER A 257 3.88 -30.52 6.84
CA SER A 257 5.07 -31.36 6.75
C SER A 257 4.73 -32.83 6.53
N GLY A 258 5.63 -33.55 5.87
CA GLY A 258 5.41 -34.95 5.48
C GLY A 258 6.44 -35.46 4.48
N ALA A 259 6.34 -36.74 4.12
CA ALA A 259 7.24 -37.33 3.12
C ALA A 259 7.04 -36.67 1.73
N PRO A 260 8.10 -36.33 0.98
CA PRO A 260 7.98 -35.61 -0.29
C PRO A 260 7.04 -36.28 -1.31
N ALA A 261 7.03 -37.61 -1.38
CA ALA A 261 6.11 -38.35 -2.25
C ALA A 261 4.62 -38.21 -1.85
N VAL A 262 4.33 -38.08 -0.56
CA VAL A 262 2.97 -37.85 -0.03
C VAL A 262 2.56 -36.40 -0.28
N LEU A 263 3.44 -35.44 0.03
CA LEU A 263 3.19 -34.02 -0.23
C LEU A 263 3.03 -33.71 -1.73
N ALA A 264 3.69 -34.44 -2.63
CA ALA A 264 3.48 -34.31 -4.07
C ALA A 264 2.12 -34.87 -4.54
N ALA A 265 1.59 -35.89 -3.86
CA ALA A 265 0.28 -36.47 -4.17
C ALA A 265 -0.89 -35.63 -3.62
N VAL A 266 -0.73 -35.02 -2.44
CA VAL A 266 -1.74 -34.16 -1.81
C VAL A 266 -1.80 -32.80 -2.51
N ARG A 267 -2.92 -32.51 -3.18
CA ARG A 267 -3.15 -31.23 -3.87
C ARG A 267 -3.77 -30.15 -2.99
N SER A 268 -4.60 -30.55 -2.02
CA SER A 268 -5.31 -29.68 -1.10
C SER A 268 -5.63 -30.43 0.19
N ILE A 269 -5.90 -29.69 1.25
CA ILE A 269 -6.37 -30.20 2.53
C ILE A 269 -7.86 -29.87 2.62
N ARG A 270 -8.67 -30.79 3.14
CA ARG A 270 -10.10 -30.50 3.38
C ARG A 270 -10.34 -30.12 4.84
N THR A 271 -11.38 -29.32 5.08
CA THR A 271 -11.94 -29.22 6.43
C THR A 271 -12.67 -30.51 6.80
N GLU A 272 -12.97 -30.69 8.09
CA GLU A 272 -14.08 -31.54 8.49
C GLU A 272 -15.40 -31.01 7.89
N PRO A 273 -16.38 -31.88 7.59
CA PRO A 273 -17.61 -31.48 6.92
C PRO A 273 -18.50 -30.62 7.83
N VAL A 274 -18.87 -29.43 7.36
CA VAL A 274 -19.81 -28.53 8.05
C VAL A 274 -21.23 -28.74 7.52
N ASP A 275 -22.21 -28.94 8.39
CA ASP A 275 -23.62 -29.00 8.00
C ASP A 275 -24.24 -27.59 7.99
N ILE A 276 -24.86 -27.22 6.87
CA ILE A 276 -25.61 -25.97 6.70
C ILE A 276 -27.13 -26.18 6.54
N ALA A 277 -27.62 -27.40 6.85
CA ALA A 277 -29.03 -27.75 6.72
C ALA A 277 -29.95 -26.83 7.55
N GLY A 278 -30.83 -26.11 6.86
CA GLY A 278 -31.87 -25.30 7.48
C GLY A 278 -31.40 -23.98 8.12
N LEU A 279 -30.17 -23.54 7.83
CA LEU A 279 -29.66 -22.24 8.29
C LEU A 279 -30.17 -21.09 7.40
N ASP A 280 -30.48 -19.97 8.03
CA ASP A 280 -31.05 -18.74 7.46
C ASP A 280 -30.11 -17.52 7.63
N GLU A 281 -29.26 -17.51 8.66
CA GLU A 281 -28.27 -16.45 8.91
C GLU A 281 -26.84 -16.84 8.48
N SER A 282 -26.05 -15.83 8.15
CA SER A 282 -24.60 -15.97 7.88
C SER A 282 -23.83 -16.21 9.18
N PHE A 283 -22.84 -17.10 9.18
CA PHE A 283 -22.07 -17.45 10.37
C PHE A 283 -20.60 -17.76 10.07
N SER A 284 -19.76 -17.63 11.10
CA SER A 284 -18.34 -18.03 11.08
C SER A 284 -18.05 -18.99 12.23
N MET A 285 -17.32 -20.07 11.97
CA MET A 285 -16.88 -21.01 13.02
C MET A 285 -15.47 -21.55 12.77
N PRO A 286 -14.70 -21.87 13.83
CA PRO A 286 -13.47 -22.63 13.69
C PRO A 286 -13.77 -24.08 13.30
N VAL A 287 -13.09 -24.62 12.30
CA VAL A 287 -13.26 -25.98 11.79
C VAL A 287 -11.90 -26.70 11.78
N ALA A 288 -11.88 -27.98 12.15
CA ALA A 288 -10.67 -28.79 12.08
C ALA A 288 -10.37 -29.22 10.62
N LEU A 289 -9.13 -29.65 10.38
CA LEU A 289 -8.67 -30.11 9.07
C LEU A 289 -8.60 -31.63 9.01
N ALA A 290 -9.22 -32.19 7.96
CA ALA A 290 -9.11 -33.60 7.61
C ALA A 290 -7.75 -33.86 6.92
N LEU A 291 -6.70 -34.03 7.73
CA LEU A 291 -5.33 -34.28 7.26
C LEU A 291 -5.20 -35.71 6.67
N PRO A 292 -4.59 -35.88 5.48
CA PRO A 292 -4.26 -37.19 4.93
C PRO A 292 -3.21 -37.95 5.76
N GLU A 293 -3.19 -39.27 5.67
CA GLU A 293 -2.16 -40.10 6.34
C GLU A 293 -0.73 -39.67 5.93
N GLY A 294 0.14 -39.53 6.92
CA GLY A 294 1.54 -39.12 6.71
C GLY A 294 1.76 -37.62 6.50
N VAL A 295 0.72 -36.79 6.70
CA VAL A 295 0.79 -35.32 6.66
C VAL A 295 0.51 -34.76 8.06
N GLN A 296 1.30 -33.77 8.48
CA GLN A 296 1.14 -33.05 9.75
C GLN A 296 1.10 -31.53 9.48
N LEU A 297 0.51 -30.76 10.39
CA LEU A 297 0.56 -29.30 10.34
C LEU A 297 1.87 -28.81 10.96
N GLU A 298 2.57 -27.93 10.25
CA GLU A 298 3.78 -27.29 10.77
C GLU A 298 3.42 -26.19 11.80
N GLU A 299 2.27 -25.56 11.61
CA GLU A 299 1.75 -24.52 12.50
C GLU A 299 0.27 -24.78 12.82
N VAL A 300 -0.08 -24.87 14.10
CA VAL A 300 -1.44 -25.13 14.57
C VAL A 300 -2.21 -23.81 14.67
N GLN A 301 -2.52 -23.22 13.51
CA GLN A 301 -3.42 -22.06 13.42
C GLN A 301 -4.89 -22.52 13.32
N PRO A 302 -5.83 -21.89 14.05
CA PRO A 302 -7.25 -22.19 13.91
C PRO A 302 -7.76 -21.75 12.53
N VAL A 303 -8.41 -22.66 11.79
CA VAL A 303 -9.03 -22.36 10.50
C VAL A 303 -10.47 -21.94 10.74
N VAL A 304 -10.82 -20.71 10.39
CA VAL A 304 -12.19 -20.20 10.46
C VAL A 304 -12.84 -20.30 9.09
N VAL A 305 -14.02 -20.90 9.03
CA VAL A 305 -14.86 -20.94 7.84
C VAL A 305 -16.05 -20.02 8.05
N THR A 306 -16.36 -19.18 7.06
CA THR A 306 -17.51 -18.29 7.04
C THR A 306 -18.44 -18.69 5.90
N PHE A 307 -19.71 -18.90 6.21
CA PHE A 307 -20.78 -19.14 5.25
C PHE A 307 -21.66 -17.90 5.17
N GLU A 308 -21.75 -17.31 3.98
CA GLU A 308 -22.63 -16.18 3.70
C GLU A 308 -23.96 -16.72 3.17
N ILE A 309 -25.02 -16.58 3.96
CA ILE A 309 -26.39 -16.98 3.62
C ILE A 309 -27.26 -15.72 3.55
N GLU A 310 -28.07 -15.62 2.49
CA GLU A 310 -28.98 -14.50 2.25
C GLU A 310 -30.37 -14.98 1.77
N PRO A 311 -31.44 -14.21 2.01
CA PRO A 311 -32.76 -14.53 1.48
C PRO A 311 -32.81 -14.36 -0.04
N ILE A 312 -33.59 -15.23 -0.70
CA ILE A 312 -33.91 -15.12 -2.12
C ILE A 312 -34.95 -14.02 -2.31
N PHE A 313 -34.65 -13.00 -3.10
CA PHE A 313 -35.63 -11.97 -3.46
C PHE A 313 -36.54 -12.45 -4.59
N SER A 314 -37.86 -12.30 -4.42
CA SER A 314 -38.87 -12.77 -5.36
C SER A 314 -40.00 -11.74 -5.55
N THR A 315 -40.98 -12.06 -6.38
CA THR A 315 -42.18 -11.25 -6.61
C THR A 315 -43.43 -12.09 -6.44
N THR A 316 -44.35 -11.64 -5.58
CA THR A 316 -45.63 -12.30 -5.29
C THR A 316 -46.79 -11.39 -5.70
N VAL A 317 -47.84 -11.98 -6.27
CA VAL A 317 -49.04 -11.25 -6.69
C VAL A 317 -50.20 -11.66 -5.79
N ILE A 318 -50.80 -10.68 -5.11
CA ILE A 318 -51.96 -10.86 -4.24
C ILE A 318 -53.16 -10.07 -4.77
N ARG A 319 -54.35 -10.45 -4.32
CA ARG A 319 -55.59 -9.68 -4.56
C ARG A 319 -56.16 -9.21 -3.23
N ARG A 320 -56.64 -7.98 -3.19
CA ARG A 320 -57.25 -7.36 -2.02
C ARG A 320 -58.54 -6.64 -2.44
N VAL A 321 -59.54 -6.69 -1.56
CA VAL A 321 -60.75 -5.86 -1.68
C VAL A 321 -60.42 -4.50 -1.08
N PRO A 322 -60.75 -3.37 -1.73
CA PRO A 322 -60.45 -2.06 -1.17
C PRO A 322 -61.41 -1.71 -0.02
N GLU A 323 -60.87 -1.13 1.04
CA GLU A 323 -61.61 -0.57 2.16
C GLU A 323 -61.97 0.90 1.90
N PHE A 324 -63.19 1.31 2.28
CA PHE A 324 -63.63 2.70 2.12
C PHE A 324 -63.24 3.55 3.33
N ARG A 325 -62.42 4.57 3.09
CA ARG A 325 -62.04 5.55 4.11
C ARG A 325 -62.98 6.75 4.07
N ALA A 326 -63.54 7.10 5.23
CA ALA A 326 -64.38 8.29 5.44
C ALA A 326 -65.67 8.37 4.57
N LEU A 327 -66.32 7.23 4.33
CA LEU A 327 -67.70 7.20 3.82
C LEU A 327 -68.65 7.89 4.82
N GLY A 328 -69.54 8.74 4.32
CA GLY A 328 -70.52 9.47 5.16
C GLY A 328 -71.61 8.57 5.74
N GLU A 329 -72.13 8.93 6.92
CA GLU A 329 -73.26 8.22 7.55
C GLU A 329 -74.49 8.26 6.63
N GLY A 330 -75.17 7.11 6.46
CA GLY A 330 -76.33 6.99 5.58
C GLY A 330 -76.02 6.75 4.10
N LEU A 331 -74.75 6.56 3.72
CA LEU A 331 -74.31 6.28 2.36
C LEU A 331 -73.76 4.84 2.21
N GLU A 332 -73.98 4.25 1.04
CA GLU A 332 -73.39 2.98 0.60
C GLU A 332 -72.51 3.24 -0.63
N ALA A 333 -71.38 2.54 -0.74
CA ALA A 333 -70.44 2.66 -1.85
C ALA A 333 -70.23 1.32 -2.55
N ALA A 334 -70.56 1.25 -3.84
CA ALA A 334 -70.26 0.12 -4.71
C ALA A 334 -69.00 0.42 -5.54
N VAL A 335 -68.08 -0.55 -5.63
CA VAL A 335 -66.81 -0.40 -6.37
C VAL A 335 -66.69 -1.41 -7.52
N ASP A 336 -66.27 -0.90 -8.67
CA ASP A 336 -66.07 -1.65 -9.92
C ASP A 336 -64.66 -1.32 -10.50
N PRO A 337 -63.75 -2.30 -10.65
CA PRO A 337 -63.87 -3.71 -10.26
C PRO A 337 -63.81 -3.92 -8.73
N SER A 338 -64.28 -5.06 -8.23
CA SER A 338 -64.36 -5.34 -6.78
C SER A 338 -63.05 -5.72 -6.09
N GLN A 339 -61.94 -5.82 -6.83
CA GLN A 339 -60.62 -6.20 -6.31
C GLN A 339 -59.50 -5.41 -6.99
N VAL A 340 -58.46 -5.10 -6.22
CA VAL A 340 -57.16 -4.62 -6.71
C VAL A 340 -56.17 -5.78 -6.68
N THR A 341 -55.44 -5.97 -7.78
CA THR A 341 -54.30 -6.89 -7.84
C THR A 341 -53.04 -6.10 -7.50
N VAL A 342 -52.30 -6.53 -6.48
CA VAL A 342 -51.08 -5.88 -5.99
C VAL A 342 -49.89 -6.82 -6.21
N THR A 343 -48.81 -6.28 -6.77
CA THR A 343 -47.55 -6.99 -7.03
C THR A 343 -46.51 -6.51 -6.02
N LEU A 344 -46.02 -7.43 -5.20
CA LEU A 344 -45.07 -7.19 -4.11
C LEU A 344 -43.69 -7.76 -4.47
N PHE A 345 -42.62 -7.12 -4.01
CA PHE A 345 -41.24 -7.60 -4.14
C PHE A 345 -40.53 -7.52 -2.80
N GLY A 346 -39.76 -8.55 -2.47
CA GLY A 346 -39.02 -8.63 -1.21
C GLY A 346 -38.41 -10.01 -0.97
N PRO A 347 -37.87 -10.26 0.23
CA PRO A 347 -37.40 -11.58 0.66
C PRO A 347 -38.52 -12.63 0.57
N LEU A 348 -38.25 -13.75 -0.10
CA LEU A 348 -39.22 -14.85 -0.26
C LEU A 348 -39.77 -15.38 1.09
N PRO A 349 -38.96 -15.55 2.17
CA PRO A 349 -39.49 -15.94 3.48
C PRO A 349 -40.53 -14.96 4.05
N LEU A 350 -40.36 -13.66 3.79
CA LEU A 350 -41.35 -12.65 4.19
C LEU A 350 -42.58 -12.70 3.29
N LEU A 351 -42.40 -12.79 1.97
CA LEU A 351 -43.51 -12.86 0.99
C LEU A 351 -44.42 -14.07 1.24
N ASP A 352 -43.86 -15.22 1.61
CA ASP A 352 -44.61 -16.45 1.95
C ASP A 352 -45.33 -16.34 3.31
N SER A 353 -44.96 -15.38 4.17
CA SER A 353 -45.58 -15.13 5.47
C SER A 353 -46.69 -14.07 5.47
N ILE A 354 -46.90 -13.37 4.35
CA ILE A 354 -47.88 -12.27 4.22
C ILE A 354 -49.32 -12.76 4.43
N ILE A 355 -50.01 -12.18 5.42
CA ILE A 355 -51.43 -12.40 5.67
C ILE A 355 -52.32 -11.32 5.02
N GLU A 356 -53.64 -11.39 5.22
CA GLU A 356 -54.58 -10.44 4.61
C GLU A 356 -54.35 -9.00 5.11
N ASP A 357 -54.18 -8.84 6.43
CA ASP A 357 -54.01 -7.55 7.12
C ASP A 357 -52.70 -6.80 6.80
N ASP A 358 -51.65 -7.50 6.36
CA ASP A 358 -50.34 -6.90 6.07
C ASP A 358 -50.35 -5.97 4.85
N VAL A 359 -51.34 -6.12 3.97
CA VAL A 359 -51.49 -5.30 2.77
C VAL A 359 -52.92 -4.81 2.64
N THR A 360 -53.13 -3.58 3.08
CA THR A 360 -54.41 -2.87 2.99
C THR A 360 -54.46 -2.04 1.72
N VAL A 361 -55.63 -2.00 1.09
CA VAL A 361 -55.91 -1.14 -0.06
C VAL A 361 -57.06 -0.24 0.35
N THR A 362 -56.86 1.08 0.33
CA THR A 362 -57.87 2.04 0.78
C THR A 362 -58.32 2.95 -0.34
N LEU A 363 -59.60 3.26 -0.40
CA LEU A 363 -60.19 4.27 -1.27
C LEU A 363 -60.62 5.45 -0.41
N ASP A 364 -60.02 6.61 -0.65
CA ASP A 364 -60.34 7.84 0.06
C ASP A 364 -61.63 8.48 -0.49
N LEU A 365 -62.68 8.49 0.32
CA LEU A 365 -64.00 9.06 -0.02
C LEU A 365 -64.31 10.37 0.73
N VAL A 366 -63.30 11.01 1.34
CA VAL A 366 -63.47 12.23 2.14
C VAL A 366 -64.29 13.30 1.38
N ASN A 367 -65.40 13.74 2.00
CA ASN A 367 -66.33 14.76 1.50
C ASN A 367 -67.04 14.44 0.17
N LEU A 368 -67.11 13.18 -0.25
CA LEU A 368 -67.90 12.78 -1.41
C LEU A 368 -69.39 12.60 -1.07
N VAL A 369 -70.26 12.92 -2.03
CA VAL A 369 -71.73 12.79 -1.93
C VAL A 369 -72.22 11.71 -2.91
N THR A 370 -73.53 11.51 -3.03
CA THR A 370 -74.10 10.59 -4.03
C THR A 370 -73.63 10.93 -5.45
N GLY A 371 -73.13 9.95 -6.18
CA GLY A 371 -72.52 10.17 -7.49
C GLY A 371 -71.66 9.00 -7.95
N THR A 372 -71.00 9.14 -9.11
CA THR A 372 -70.02 8.16 -9.60
C THR A 372 -68.68 8.85 -9.80
N TYR A 373 -67.66 8.32 -9.14
CA TYR A 373 -66.30 8.87 -9.08
C TYR A 373 -65.30 7.87 -9.63
N SER A 374 -64.14 8.36 -10.08
CA SER A 374 -62.98 7.53 -10.46
C SER A 374 -61.84 7.85 -9.49
N ILE A 375 -61.51 6.90 -8.63
CA ILE A 375 -60.64 7.11 -7.47
C ILE A 375 -59.45 6.16 -7.57
N ALA A 376 -58.24 6.67 -7.30
CA ALA A 376 -57.04 5.84 -7.26
C ALA A 376 -56.95 5.10 -5.91
N PRO A 377 -56.71 3.78 -5.90
CA PRO A 377 -56.52 3.04 -4.66
C PRO A 377 -55.16 3.36 -4.04
N ILE A 378 -55.14 3.56 -2.72
CA ILE A 378 -53.95 3.78 -1.91
C ILE A 378 -53.57 2.46 -1.24
N VAL A 379 -52.50 1.83 -1.74
CA VAL A 379 -51.96 0.58 -1.18
C VAL A 379 -50.99 0.89 -0.05
N THR A 380 -51.19 0.26 1.12
CA THR A 380 -50.28 0.34 2.27
C THR A 380 -49.82 -1.06 2.64
N VAL A 381 -48.51 -1.26 2.73
CA VAL A 381 -47.88 -2.52 3.18
C VAL A 381 -47.29 -2.27 4.57
N LEU A 382 -47.60 -3.13 5.54
CA LEU A 382 -47.11 -3.05 6.91
C LEU A 382 -45.80 -3.83 7.13
N ALA A 383 -45.54 -4.82 6.29
CA ALA A 383 -44.29 -5.59 6.31
C ALA A 383 -43.09 -4.72 5.90
N ASN A 384 -42.10 -4.63 6.77
CA ASN A 384 -40.80 -4.04 6.42
C ASN A 384 -40.10 -4.89 5.35
N ASP A 385 -39.23 -4.26 4.56
CA ASP A 385 -38.45 -4.89 3.47
C ASP A 385 -39.29 -5.56 2.35
N VAL A 386 -40.58 -5.22 2.26
CA VAL A 386 -41.48 -5.59 1.16
C VAL A 386 -41.99 -4.34 0.45
N GLU A 387 -41.72 -4.24 -0.85
CA GLU A 387 -42.07 -3.09 -1.69
C GLU A 387 -43.25 -3.40 -2.63
N VAL A 388 -44.15 -2.43 -2.83
CA VAL A 388 -45.17 -2.51 -3.89
C VAL A 388 -44.53 -2.12 -5.23
N ARG A 389 -44.40 -3.09 -6.15
CA ARG A 389 -43.89 -2.82 -7.52
C ARG A 389 -44.95 -2.27 -8.45
N SER A 390 -46.19 -2.73 -8.32
CA SER A 390 -47.32 -2.26 -9.12
C SER A 390 -48.64 -2.68 -8.50
N TYR A 391 -49.72 -2.00 -8.87
CA TYR A 391 -51.09 -2.42 -8.58
C TYR A 391 -52.00 -2.11 -9.77
N GLN A 392 -53.07 -2.89 -9.94
CA GLN A 392 -54.04 -2.73 -11.01
C GLN A 392 -55.47 -2.99 -10.52
N PRO A 393 -56.46 -2.18 -10.93
CA PRO A 393 -56.34 -1.00 -11.82
C PRO A 393 -55.80 0.25 -11.09
N GLU A 394 -55.30 1.22 -11.85
CA GLU A 394 -54.85 2.52 -11.34
C GLU A 394 -56.01 3.44 -10.91
N LEU A 395 -57.20 3.21 -11.46
CA LEU A 395 -58.44 3.94 -11.15
C LEU A 395 -59.58 2.93 -10.98
N MET A 396 -60.37 3.11 -9.91
CA MET A 396 -61.55 2.32 -9.61
C MET A 396 -62.80 3.20 -9.72
N ARG A 397 -63.89 2.67 -10.31
CA ARG A 397 -65.17 3.36 -10.32
C ARG A 397 -65.86 3.12 -9.00
N VAL A 398 -66.16 4.19 -8.26
CA VAL A 398 -66.94 4.14 -7.02
C VAL A 398 -68.27 4.86 -7.24
N THR A 399 -69.37 4.14 -7.07
CA THR A 399 -70.73 4.69 -7.12
C THR A 399 -71.30 4.76 -5.71
N ILE A 400 -71.64 5.97 -5.27
CA ILE A 400 -72.16 6.26 -3.92
C ILE A 400 -73.66 6.51 -4.01
N THR A 401 -74.44 5.79 -3.20
CA THR A 401 -75.91 5.85 -3.11
C THR A 401 -76.37 6.03 -1.66
N GLU A 402 -77.56 6.59 -1.45
CA GLU A 402 -78.18 6.64 -0.11
C GLU A 402 -78.71 5.26 0.28
N ILE A 403 -78.57 4.90 1.57
CA ILE A 403 -79.08 3.64 2.11
C ILE A 403 -80.61 3.74 2.25
N ILE A 404 -81.34 3.28 1.23
CA ILE A 404 -82.80 3.14 1.30
C ILE A 404 -83.16 2.01 2.27
N THR A 405 -83.54 2.39 3.49
CA THR A 405 -84.16 1.47 4.45
C THR A 405 -85.52 1.03 3.90
N PRO A 406 -85.77 -0.27 3.69
CA PRO A 406 -87.08 -0.73 3.22
C PRO A 406 -88.13 -0.55 4.33
N GLU A 407 -89.08 0.35 4.10
CA GLU A 407 -90.22 0.55 5.00
C GLU A 407 -91.21 -0.63 4.85
N LEU A 408 -91.61 -1.20 5.99
CA LEU A 408 -92.50 -2.36 6.06
C LEU A 408 -93.94 -1.96 5.74
N GLU A 409 -94.37 -2.14 4.49
CA GLU A 409 -95.79 -1.99 4.13
C GLU A 409 -96.64 -3.09 4.81
N SER A 410 -97.55 -2.63 5.67
CA SER A 410 -98.51 -3.47 6.39
C SER A 410 -99.77 -3.68 5.54
N GLU A 411 -99.80 -4.71 4.70
CA GLU A 411 -101.03 -5.10 4.00
C GLU A 411 -102.15 -5.47 4.99
N THR A 412 -103.32 -4.88 4.80
CA THR A 412 -104.53 -5.16 5.58
C THR A 412 -105.58 -5.77 4.65
N GLU A 413 -105.81 -7.08 4.72
CA GLU A 413 -106.94 -7.72 4.04
C GLU A 413 -108.02 -8.23 4.99
N THR A 414 -109.25 -8.26 4.47
CA THR A 414 -110.51 -8.23 5.21
C THR A 414 -111.05 -9.60 5.59
N VAL A 415 -111.68 -9.67 6.76
CA VAL A 415 -112.31 -10.87 7.32
C VAL A 415 -113.77 -11.00 6.87
N ASN A 416 -114.21 -12.21 6.46
CA ASN A 416 -115.46 -12.91 6.85
C ASN A 416 -115.89 -14.01 5.82
N PRO A 417 -116.69 -15.05 6.19
CA PRO A 417 -116.51 -15.98 7.32
C PRO A 417 -116.94 -17.44 6.99
N VAL A 418 -116.97 -18.32 8.04
CA VAL A 418 -117.61 -19.68 8.11
C VAL A 418 -116.99 -20.76 7.18
N SER A 419 -116.85 -22.05 7.55
CA SER A 419 -117.46 -22.83 8.64
C SER A 419 -116.55 -23.93 9.23
N SER A 420 -116.87 -24.30 10.47
CA SER A 420 -116.46 -25.50 11.21
C SER A 420 -116.24 -26.80 10.41
N PHE A 421 -115.21 -27.57 10.76
CA PHE A 421 -115.34 -29.04 10.93
C PHE A 421 -114.39 -29.58 12.01
N SER A 422 -114.65 -30.81 12.46
CA SER A 422 -114.39 -31.25 13.83
C SER A 422 -113.20 -32.20 14.02
N TYR A 423 -112.65 -32.15 15.23
CA TYR A 423 -111.62 -33.06 15.73
C TYR A 423 -112.11 -34.52 15.75
N ARG A 424 -111.33 -35.46 15.21
CA ARG A 424 -111.53 -36.90 15.49
C ARG A 424 -110.20 -37.62 15.72
N HIS A 425 -110.21 -38.47 16.73
CA HIS A 425 -109.07 -39.15 17.32
C HIS A 425 -108.71 -40.47 16.61
N ARG A 426 -107.42 -40.84 16.77
CA ARG A 426 -106.80 -42.19 16.93
C ARG A 426 -106.09 -42.88 15.73
N PRO A 427 -105.08 -43.75 16.05
CA PRO A 427 -104.05 -44.29 15.14
C PRO A 427 -104.19 -45.85 15.04
N PRO A 428 -103.14 -46.68 14.87
CA PRO A 428 -101.79 -46.54 14.28
C PRO A 428 -101.54 -47.57 13.15
N GLU A 429 -100.34 -47.63 12.54
CA GLU A 429 -99.76 -48.92 12.08
C GLU A 429 -98.26 -48.88 11.68
N ARG A 430 -97.62 -50.06 11.74
CA ARG A 430 -96.24 -50.39 11.28
C ARG A 430 -96.33 -51.61 10.35
N PHE A 431 -95.94 -51.54 9.07
CA PHE A 431 -95.53 -52.69 8.19
C PHE A 431 -94.90 -52.11 6.88
N VAL A 432 -94.09 -52.82 6.06
CA VAL A 432 -92.85 -53.59 6.30
C VAL A 432 -92.09 -53.86 4.96
N LEU A 433 -90.79 -54.24 5.00
CA LEU A 433 -89.94 -54.80 3.90
C LEU A 433 -89.56 -53.91 2.69
N GLY A 434 -88.34 -54.13 2.15
CA GLY A 434 -87.94 -53.69 0.79
C GLY A 434 -86.44 -53.38 0.54
N LEU A 435 -85.59 -54.41 0.38
CA LEU A 435 -84.23 -54.29 -0.24
C LEU A 435 -84.34 -54.53 -1.77
N PRO A 436 -83.41 -54.02 -2.62
CA PRO A 436 -82.08 -54.64 -2.89
C PRO A 436 -80.90 -53.63 -2.67
N ALA A 437 -79.65 -54.01 -2.33
CA ALA A 437 -78.62 -54.76 -3.09
C ALA A 437 -78.24 -54.05 -4.43
N VAL A 438 -76.98 -53.79 -4.85
CA VAL A 438 -75.68 -54.52 -4.88
C VAL A 438 -74.57 -53.44 -5.08
N SER A 439 -73.51 -53.25 -4.26
CA SER A 439 -72.09 -53.75 -4.35
C SER A 439 -71.42 -53.75 -5.76
N VAL A 440 -70.10 -53.74 -6.02
CA VAL A 440 -68.80 -53.99 -5.32
C VAL A 440 -67.76 -52.97 -5.89
N SER A 441 -67.13 -52.10 -5.09
CA SER A 441 -65.73 -52.16 -4.55
C SER A 441 -64.54 -52.19 -5.53
N LEU A 442 -63.58 -51.29 -5.26
CA LEU A 442 -62.10 -51.29 -5.46
C LEU A 442 -61.42 -52.34 -6.38
N LEU A 443 -60.32 -51.89 -7.01
CA LEU A 443 -59.04 -52.62 -6.90
C LEU A 443 -57.82 -51.71 -7.07
N SER A 444 -56.76 -52.02 -6.32
CA SER A 444 -55.50 -51.29 -6.24
C SER A 444 -54.32 -52.13 -6.71
N SER A 445 -53.33 -51.47 -7.31
CA SER A 445 -51.98 -51.98 -7.63
C SER A 445 -51.85 -53.17 -8.59
N TRP A 446 -50.77 -53.17 -9.38
CA TRP A 446 -49.75 -54.21 -9.28
C TRP A 446 -48.40 -53.71 -9.84
N LYS A 447 -47.33 -54.34 -9.37
CA LYS A 447 -45.93 -54.02 -9.65
C LYS A 447 -45.43 -54.83 -10.85
N ASN A 448 -44.52 -54.30 -11.67
CA ASN A 448 -43.45 -55.12 -12.23
C ASN A 448 -42.22 -54.33 -12.66
N GLU A 449 -41.10 -55.03 -12.78
CA GLU A 449 -39.73 -54.49 -12.68
C GLU A 449 -38.85 -55.03 -13.83
N MET A 450 -37.76 -54.29 -14.14
CA MET A 450 -36.49 -54.71 -14.78
C MET A 450 -36.14 -54.32 -16.23
N ALA A 451 -34.96 -53.67 -16.30
CA ALA A 451 -33.82 -53.86 -17.22
C ALA A 451 -33.77 -53.22 -18.63
N GLY A 452 -32.60 -52.63 -18.95
CA GLY A 452 -32.18 -52.16 -20.30
C GLY A 452 -31.90 -50.64 -20.38
N HIS A 453 -30.83 -50.08 -19.81
CA HIS A 453 -29.46 -49.93 -20.36
C HIS A 453 -29.31 -49.12 -21.68
N ILE A 454 -28.29 -48.22 -21.71
CA ILE A 454 -27.74 -47.44 -22.86
C ILE A 454 -28.60 -46.19 -23.19
N SER A 455 -28.20 -44.93 -22.93
CA SER A 455 -26.98 -44.13 -23.25
C SER A 455 -27.08 -43.36 -24.58
N GLN A 456 -26.44 -42.17 -24.62
CA GLN A 456 -26.27 -41.21 -25.73
C GLN A 456 -27.50 -40.32 -26.09
N THR A 457 -27.43 -38.99 -25.92
CA THR A 457 -26.74 -37.95 -26.73
C THR A 457 -27.56 -37.49 -27.94
N ILE A 458 -27.91 -36.19 -28.00
CA ILE A 458 -28.26 -35.39 -29.20
C ILE A 458 -28.35 -33.90 -28.78
N PRO A 459 -28.02 -32.92 -29.64
CA PRO A 459 -26.79 -32.17 -29.37
C PRO A 459 -26.93 -30.65 -29.21
N VAL A 460 -25.80 -30.02 -28.88
CA VAL A 460 -25.59 -28.57 -28.97
C VAL A 460 -25.56 -28.12 -30.43
N VAL A 461 -26.41 -27.14 -30.75
CA VAL A 461 -26.22 -26.15 -31.81
C VAL A 461 -26.62 -24.81 -31.18
N GLY A 462 -25.85 -23.73 -31.24
CA GLY A 462 -24.64 -23.47 -32.03
C GLY A 462 -24.77 -22.12 -32.72
N MET A 463 -24.57 -21.02 -31.98
CA MET A 463 -24.37 -19.70 -32.57
C MET A 463 -23.17 -19.00 -31.93
N VAL A 464 -22.12 -18.87 -32.75
CA VAL A 464 -20.90 -18.12 -32.45
C VAL A 464 -21.09 -16.70 -32.98
N GLN A 465 -20.90 -15.69 -32.12
CA GLN A 465 -20.44 -14.38 -32.57
C GLN A 465 -19.33 -13.85 -31.65
N LYS A 466 -18.19 -13.59 -32.30
CA LYS A 466 -16.96 -12.96 -31.81
C LYS A 466 -16.22 -12.49 -33.09
N PRO A 467 -15.28 -11.56 -33.00
CA PRO A 467 -15.28 -10.27 -32.29
C PRO A 467 -15.14 -9.10 -33.30
N ILE A 468 -15.20 -7.84 -32.83
CA ILE A 468 -14.53 -6.72 -33.51
C ILE A 468 -13.64 -6.01 -32.50
N LEU A 469 -12.39 -5.77 -32.90
CA LEU A 469 -11.32 -5.16 -32.10
C LEU A 469 -11.02 -3.75 -32.61
N ALA A 470 -10.77 -2.85 -31.67
CA ALA A 470 -9.75 -1.78 -31.75
C ALA A 470 -9.99 -0.62 -32.77
N PRO A 471 -9.14 0.43 -32.74
CA PRO A 471 -8.81 1.29 -31.59
C PRO A 471 -8.83 2.80 -31.98
N ARG A 472 -8.14 3.65 -31.19
CA ARG A 472 -7.79 5.09 -31.37
C ARG A 472 -8.73 6.07 -30.64
N TYR A 473 -8.25 7.22 -30.15
CA TYR A 473 -6.90 7.83 -30.22
C TYR A 473 -6.54 8.48 -28.87
#